data_AF-A0A6L7CIL5-F1
#
_entry.id   AF-A0A6L7CIL5-F1
#
_cell.length_a   1.000
_cell.length_b   1.000
_cell.length_c   1.000
_cell.angle_alpha   90.00
_cell.angle_beta   90.00
_cell.angle_gamma   90.00
#
_symmetry.space_group_name_H-M   'P 1'
#
loop_
_entity.id
_entity.type
_entity.pdbx_description
1 polymer ?
#
loop_
_entity_poly.entity_id
_entity_poly.type
_entity_poly.pdbx_seq_one_letter_code
_entity_poly.pdbx_strand_id
1 'polypeptide(L)'
;VLIFILLITRYAKGFMSNVAVLLGIVFGFLLSWMMNEVNLSGLHDASWFAIVTPMSFGMPIFDPVSILTMTAVLIIVFIESMGMFLALGEIVGRKLSSHDIIRGLRVDGVGTMIGGTFNSFPHTSFSQNVGLVSVTRVHSRWVCISSGIILILFGMVPKMAVLVASIPQFVLGGAGLVMFGMVLATGIRILSRCNYTTNRYNLYIVAISLGVGMTPTLSHDFFSKLPAVLQPLLHSGIMLATLSAVVLNVFFNGYQHHADLVKESVSDKDLKVRTVRMWLLMRKLKKNEHGE
;
A
#
# COMPACT_ATOMS: atom_id res chain seq x y z
N VAL A 1 1.93 3.26 -22.86
CA VAL A 1 1.53 2.54 -21.61
C VAL A 1 0.47 3.29 -20.83
N LEU A 2 0.75 4.49 -20.27
CA LEU A 2 -0.23 5.21 -19.44
C LEU A 2 -1.59 5.41 -20.12
N ILE A 3 -1.60 5.95 -21.35
CA ILE A 3 -2.84 6.14 -22.12
C ILE A 3 -3.61 4.81 -22.26
N PHE A 4 -2.90 3.72 -22.57
CA PHE A 4 -3.52 2.40 -22.68
C PHE A 4 -4.14 1.94 -21.35
N ILE A 5 -3.44 2.12 -20.22
CA ILE A 5 -3.97 1.82 -18.89
C ILE A 5 -5.25 2.63 -18.64
N LEU A 6 -5.24 3.94 -18.93
CA LEU A 6 -6.41 4.80 -18.74
C LEU A 6 -7.61 4.38 -19.62
N LEU A 7 -7.36 4.00 -20.87
CA LEU A 7 -8.39 3.51 -21.77
C LEU A 7 -9.01 2.20 -21.26
N ILE A 8 -8.18 1.23 -20.83
CA ILE A 8 -8.68 -0.02 -20.26
C ILE A 8 -9.47 0.26 -18.98
N THR A 9 -8.94 1.07 -18.07
CA THR A 9 -9.63 1.40 -16.81
C THR A 9 -10.97 2.09 -17.06
N ARG A 10 -11.06 2.94 -18.09
CA ARG A 10 -12.29 3.69 -18.43
C ARG A 10 -13.33 2.84 -19.15
N TYR A 11 -12.94 2.04 -20.13
CA TYR A 11 -13.86 1.37 -21.05
C TYR A 11 -14.07 -0.11 -20.74
N ALA A 12 -13.10 -0.79 -20.13
CA ALA A 12 -13.26 -2.18 -19.72
C ALA A 12 -14.04 -2.28 -18.41
N LYS A 13 -14.69 -3.43 -18.19
CA LYS A 13 -15.49 -3.70 -16.98
C LYS A 13 -15.00 -4.95 -16.27
N GLY A 14 -15.28 -5.03 -14.96
CA GLY A 14 -14.95 -6.18 -14.14
C GLY A 14 -13.45 -6.44 -14.08
N PHE A 15 -13.05 -7.69 -14.33
CA PHE A 15 -11.67 -8.15 -14.18
C PHE A 15 -10.64 -7.36 -15.01
N MET A 16 -10.97 -7.00 -16.26
CA MET A 16 -10.00 -6.31 -17.14
C MET A 16 -9.62 -4.91 -16.67
N SER A 17 -10.54 -4.20 -16.02
CA SER A 17 -10.21 -2.91 -15.38
C SER A 17 -9.25 -3.10 -14.21
N ASN A 18 -9.40 -4.19 -13.45
CA ASN A 18 -8.55 -4.49 -12.29
C ASN A 18 -7.12 -4.90 -12.69
N VAL A 19 -6.93 -5.54 -13.85
CA VAL A 19 -5.61 -5.89 -14.39
C VAL A 19 -5.08 -4.88 -15.40
N ALA A 20 -5.65 -3.67 -15.47
CA ALA A 20 -5.30 -2.66 -16.46
C ALA A 20 -3.79 -2.31 -16.46
N VAL A 21 -3.17 -2.22 -15.28
CA VAL A 21 -1.73 -1.96 -15.16
C VAL A 21 -0.91 -3.09 -15.77
N LEU A 22 -1.26 -4.35 -15.47
CA LEU A 22 -0.61 -5.53 -16.04
C LEU A 22 -0.76 -5.55 -17.57
N LEU A 23 -1.98 -5.33 -18.08
CA LEU A 23 -2.24 -5.25 -19.53
C LEU A 23 -1.46 -4.10 -20.18
N GLY A 24 -1.30 -2.98 -19.49
CA GLY A 24 -0.49 -1.86 -19.94
C GLY A 24 1.00 -2.18 -20.04
N ILE A 25 1.53 -2.95 -19.10
CA ILE A 25 2.91 -3.44 -19.13
C ILE A 25 3.08 -4.43 -20.29
N VAL A 26 2.16 -5.39 -20.45
CA VAL A 26 2.18 -6.35 -21.58
C VAL A 26 2.11 -5.62 -22.92
N PHE A 27 1.18 -4.68 -23.07
CA PHE A 27 1.07 -3.86 -24.28
C PHE A 27 2.34 -3.05 -24.55
N GLY A 28 2.91 -2.42 -23.52
CA GLY A 28 4.16 -1.68 -23.63
C GLY A 28 5.32 -2.56 -24.04
N PHE A 29 5.44 -3.74 -23.42
CA PHE A 29 6.47 -4.72 -23.76
C PHE A 29 6.36 -5.20 -25.21
N LEU A 30 5.16 -5.54 -25.68
CA LEU A 30 4.93 -5.96 -27.07
C LEU A 30 5.31 -4.86 -28.06
N LEU A 31 4.92 -3.61 -27.77
CA LEU A 31 5.29 -2.48 -28.62
C LEU A 31 6.80 -2.26 -28.66
N SER A 32 7.46 -2.28 -27.50
CA SER A 32 8.93 -2.19 -27.40
C SER A 32 9.62 -3.32 -28.13
N TRP A 33 9.07 -4.53 -28.09
CA TRP A 33 9.61 -5.67 -28.79
C TRP A 33 9.53 -5.48 -30.31
N MET A 34 8.41 -4.96 -30.82
CA MET A 34 8.27 -4.59 -32.24
C MET A 34 9.22 -3.46 -32.65
N MET A 35 9.62 -2.61 -31.71
CA MET A 35 10.59 -1.52 -31.91
C MET A 35 12.05 -1.98 -31.75
N ASN A 36 12.31 -3.27 -31.50
CA ASN A 36 13.64 -3.84 -31.22
C ASN A 36 14.34 -3.25 -29.98
N GLU A 37 13.57 -2.73 -29.02
CA GLU A 37 14.07 -2.16 -27.76
C GLU A 37 14.08 -3.20 -26.62
N VAL A 38 13.85 -4.48 -26.93
CA VAL A 38 13.78 -5.58 -25.95
C VAL A 38 14.91 -6.56 -26.22
N ASN A 39 15.74 -6.79 -25.20
CA ASN A 39 16.80 -7.79 -25.25
C ASN A 39 16.35 -9.07 -24.52
N LEU A 40 16.20 -10.17 -25.27
CA LEU A 40 15.83 -11.49 -24.77
C LEU A 40 17.02 -12.47 -24.64
N SER A 41 18.24 -11.94 -24.58
CA SER A 41 19.44 -12.76 -24.34
C SER A 41 19.29 -13.58 -23.05
N GLY A 42 19.68 -14.86 -23.12
CA GLY A 42 19.54 -15.80 -22.00
C GLY A 42 18.14 -16.41 -21.82
N LEU A 43 17.11 -16.04 -22.60
CA LEU A 43 15.78 -16.66 -22.49
C LEU A 43 15.77 -18.13 -22.91
N HIS A 44 16.58 -18.49 -23.91
CA HIS A 44 16.75 -19.87 -24.37
C HIS A 44 17.57 -20.71 -23.37
N ASP A 45 18.58 -20.10 -22.73
CA ASP A 45 19.49 -20.76 -21.80
C ASP A 45 18.89 -20.92 -20.40
N ALA A 46 17.91 -20.07 -20.04
CA ALA A 46 17.22 -20.15 -18.77
C ALA A 46 16.41 -21.45 -18.64
N SER A 47 16.58 -22.15 -17.52
CA SER A 47 15.82 -23.35 -17.21
C SER A 47 14.33 -23.04 -17.05
N TRP A 48 13.49 -24.03 -17.37
CA TRP A 48 12.05 -23.92 -17.15
C TRP A 48 11.67 -23.94 -15.68
N PHE A 49 12.49 -24.57 -14.85
CA PHE A 49 12.28 -24.67 -13.41
C PHE A 49 13.62 -24.52 -12.68
N ALA A 50 13.62 -23.72 -11.63
CA ALA A 50 14.70 -23.66 -10.67
C ALA A 50 14.16 -23.45 -9.26
N ILE A 51 14.74 -24.15 -8.31
CA ILE A 51 14.44 -23.94 -6.90
C ILE A 51 15.20 -22.70 -6.45
N VAL A 52 14.50 -21.75 -5.83
CA VAL A 52 15.13 -20.58 -5.21
C VAL A 52 15.88 -21.06 -3.98
N THR A 53 17.21 -20.95 -4.00
CA THR A 53 18.04 -21.31 -2.85
C THR A 53 18.14 -20.12 -1.89
N PRO A 54 18.04 -20.35 -0.57
CA PRO A 54 18.28 -19.29 0.40
C PRO A 54 19.72 -18.77 0.28
N MET A 55 19.93 -17.49 0.56
CA MET A 55 21.26 -16.85 0.62
C MET A 55 22.07 -16.96 -0.68
N SER A 56 21.40 -16.96 -1.84
CA SER A 56 22.05 -17.01 -3.17
C SER A 56 23.06 -15.89 -3.45
N PHE A 57 22.95 -14.72 -2.81
CA PHE A 57 23.93 -13.63 -2.94
C PHE A 57 25.04 -13.65 -1.85
N GLY A 58 25.05 -14.67 -0.99
CA GLY A 58 26.01 -14.82 0.09
C GLY A 58 25.40 -14.74 1.49
N MET A 59 26.26 -14.86 2.50
CA MET A 59 25.85 -14.80 3.91
C MET A 59 25.48 -13.36 4.31
N PRO A 60 24.50 -13.17 5.21
CA PRO A 60 24.09 -11.85 5.67
C PRO A 60 25.25 -11.14 6.37
N ILE A 61 25.51 -9.89 5.97
CA ILE A 61 26.51 -9.01 6.58
C ILE A 61 25.77 -8.09 7.56
N PHE A 62 26.17 -8.14 8.83
CA PHE A 62 25.55 -7.34 9.88
C PHE A 62 26.29 -6.01 10.04
N ASP A 63 25.85 -5.01 9.28
CA ASP A 63 26.29 -3.63 9.45
C ASP A 63 25.33 -2.85 10.37
N PRO A 64 25.76 -2.37 11.55
CA PRO A 64 24.89 -1.70 12.52
C PRO A 64 24.15 -0.47 11.96
N VAL A 65 24.81 0.31 11.08
CA VAL A 65 24.22 1.53 10.50
C VAL A 65 23.10 1.16 9.52
N SER A 66 23.34 0.17 8.66
CA SER A 66 22.35 -0.37 7.72
C SER A 66 21.18 -1.00 8.47
N ILE A 67 21.43 -1.76 9.55
CA ILE A 67 20.39 -2.36 10.39
C ILE A 67 19.50 -1.27 10.99
N LEU A 68 20.09 -0.23 11.58
CA LEU A 68 19.34 0.88 12.17
C LEU A 68 18.50 1.62 11.12
N THR A 69 19.08 1.89 9.95
CA THR A 69 18.40 2.56 8.84
C THR A 69 17.23 1.73 8.31
N MET A 70 17.44 0.43 8.08
CA MET A 70 16.39 -0.48 7.62
C MET A 70 15.31 -0.71 8.68
N THR A 71 15.67 -0.71 9.96
CA THR A 71 14.69 -0.78 11.05
C THR A 71 13.75 0.43 11.02
N ALA A 72 14.29 1.63 10.79
CA ALA A 72 13.46 2.83 10.63
C ALA A 72 12.52 2.72 9.42
N VAL A 73 13.00 2.19 8.28
CA VAL A 73 12.16 1.91 7.10
C VAL A 73 11.06 0.90 7.42
N LEU A 74 11.36 -0.18 8.16
CA LEU A 74 10.37 -1.19 8.54
C LEU A 74 9.29 -0.64 9.47
N ILE A 75 9.62 0.28 10.37
CA ILE A 75 8.61 0.95 11.22
C ILE A 75 7.59 1.69 10.35
N ILE A 76 8.05 2.38 9.30
CA ILE A 76 7.18 3.09 8.37
C ILE A 76 6.29 2.09 7.61
N VAL A 77 6.88 0.98 7.13
CA VAL A 77 6.14 -0.11 6.47
C VAL A 77 5.06 -0.70 7.39
N PHE A 78 5.34 -0.83 8.68
CA PHE A 78 4.35 -1.29 9.66
C PHE A 78 3.22 -0.27 9.88
N ILE A 79 3.52 1.03 9.88
CA ILE A 79 2.50 2.08 9.95
C ILE A 79 1.60 2.04 8.71
N GLU A 80 2.18 1.86 7.52
CA GLU A 80 1.45 1.68 6.27
C GLU A 80 0.52 0.45 6.35
N SER A 81 1.07 -0.70 6.73
CA SER A 81 0.32 -1.96 6.83
C SER A 81 -0.81 -1.86 7.88
N MET A 82 -0.58 -1.17 8.99
CA MET A 82 -1.64 -0.87 9.97
C MET A 82 -2.79 -0.09 9.33
N GLY A 83 -2.48 0.96 8.56
CA GLY A 83 -3.49 1.72 7.81
C GLY A 83 -4.28 0.83 6.84
N MET A 84 -3.60 -0.10 6.17
CA MET A 84 -4.23 -1.05 5.26
C MET A 84 -5.13 -2.06 5.98
N PHE A 85 -4.73 -2.55 7.15
CA PHE A 85 -5.58 -3.43 7.96
C PHE A 85 -6.86 -2.71 8.38
N LEU A 86 -6.76 -1.47 8.88
CA LEU A 86 -7.93 -0.67 9.28
C LEU A 86 -8.87 -0.43 8.09
N ALA A 87 -8.32 -0.03 6.94
CA ALA A 87 -9.11 0.17 5.72
C ALA A 87 -9.80 -1.13 5.26
N LEU A 88 -9.11 -2.26 5.30
CA LEU A 88 -9.68 -3.55 4.95
C LEU A 88 -10.76 -4.00 5.95
N GLY A 89 -10.55 -3.78 7.24
CA GLY A 89 -11.51 -4.07 8.30
C GLY A 89 -12.83 -3.32 8.09
N GLU A 90 -12.77 -2.04 7.72
CA GLU A 90 -13.95 -1.25 7.36
C GLU A 90 -14.65 -1.78 6.11
N ILE A 91 -13.90 -2.12 5.05
CA ILE A 91 -14.47 -2.66 3.80
C ILE A 91 -15.19 -3.98 4.04
N VAL A 92 -14.64 -4.84 4.89
CA VAL A 92 -15.21 -6.16 5.23
C VAL A 92 -16.28 -6.04 6.34
N GLY A 93 -16.41 -4.88 6.99
CA GLY A 93 -17.33 -4.67 8.11
C GLY A 93 -16.90 -5.37 9.40
N ARG A 94 -15.60 -5.68 9.57
CA ARG A 94 -15.04 -6.33 10.76
C ARG A 94 -14.24 -5.32 11.58
N LYS A 95 -14.65 -5.09 12.82
CA LYS A 95 -13.86 -4.32 13.80
C LYS A 95 -12.58 -5.10 14.13
N LEU A 96 -11.43 -4.46 13.95
CA LEU A 96 -10.14 -5.03 14.32
C LEU A 96 -9.80 -4.69 15.76
N SER A 97 -9.34 -5.68 16.51
CA SER A 97 -8.75 -5.47 17.83
C SER A 97 -7.26 -5.17 17.71
N SER A 98 -6.66 -4.59 18.76
CA SER A 98 -5.20 -4.42 18.83
C SER A 98 -4.46 -5.76 18.68
N HIS A 99 -5.05 -6.86 19.16
CA HIS A 99 -4.50 -8.19 18.98
C HIS A 99 -4.48 -8.62 17.50
N ASP A 100 -5.52 -8.30 16.72
CA ASP A 100 -5.55 -8.61 15.28
C ASP A 100 -4.44 -7.86 14.53
N ILE A 101 -4.24 -6.58 14.85
CA ILE A 101 -3.18 -5.75 14.25
C ILE A 101 -1.80 -6.30 14.60
N ILE A 102 -1.55 -6.64 15.88
CA ILE A 102 -0.28 -7.24 16.30
C ILE A 102 -0.01 -8.56 15.59
N ARG A 103 -1.04 -9.42 15.40
CA ARG A 103 -0.90 -10.66 14.63
C ARG A 103 -0.51 -10.37 13.18
N GLY A 104 -1.17 -9.39 12.54
CA GLY A 104 -0.86 -8.98 11.16
C GLY A 104 0.59 -8.49 11.02
N LEU A 105 1.01 -7.55 11.86
CA LEU A 105 2.37 -6.99 11.83
C LEU A 105 3.45 -8.04 12.11
N ARG A 106 3.17 -9.04 12.97
CA ARG A 106 4.09 -10.18 13.17
C ARG A 106 4.25 -11.00 11.91
N VAL A 107 3.17 -11.22 11.15
CA VAL A 107 3.24 -11.94 9.87
C VAL A 107 4.01 -11.14 8.83
N ASP A 108 3.83 -9.81 8.76
CA ASP A 108 4.63 -8.95 7.87
C ASP A 108 6.13 -9.00 8.19
N GLY A 109 6.48 -8.98 9.48
CA GLY A 109 7.86 -9.13 9.95
C GLY A 109 8.45 -10.49 9.61
N VAL A 110 7.72 -11.58 9.85
CA VAL A 110 8.13 -12.94 9.48
C VAL A 110 8.29 -13.08 7.97
N GLY A 111 7.34 -12.55 7.19
CA GLY A 111 7.40 -12.53 5.74
C GLY A 111 8.63 -11.78 5.23
N THR A 112 8.98 -10.65 5.84
CA THR A 112 10.19 -9.89 5.52
C THR A 112 11.47 -10.65 5.89
N MET A 113 11.51 -11.36 7.01
CA MET A 113 12.67 -12.21 7.37
C MET A 113 12.85 -13.36 6.38
N ILE A 114 11.76 -14.01 5.97
CA ILE A 114 11.78 -15.05 4.93
C ILE A 114 12.26 -14.42 3.62
N GLY A 115 11.69 -13.29 3.22
CA GLY A 115 12.09 -12.52 2.03
C GLY A 115 13.59 -12.24 2.03
N GLY A 116 14.13 -11.67 3.11
CA GLY A 116 15.57 -11.40 3.25
C GLY A 116 16.44 -12.66 3.16
N THR A 117 15.97 -13.79 3.70
CA THR A 117 16.67 -15.08 3.57
C THR A 117 16.75 -15.55 2.12
N PHE A 118 15.74 -15.23 1.31
CA PHE A 118 15.71 -15.49 -0.13
C PHE A 118 16.18 -14.28 -0.97
N ASN A 119 16.90 -13.33 -0.36
CA ASN A 119 17.44 -12.13 -1.01
C ASN A 119 16.40 -11.21 -1.65
N SER A 120 15.20 -11.18 -1.09
CA SER A 120 14.13 -10.26 -1.46
C SER A 120 14.15 -8.98 -0.61
N PHE A 121 13.32 -8.02 -1.01
CA PHE A 121 13.15 -6.74 -0.31
C PHE A 121 12.05 -6.83 0.76
N PRO A 122 12.02 -5.91 1.73
CA PRO A 122 10.90 -5.81 2.67
C PRO A 122 9.54 -5.76 1.99
N HIS A 123 8.57 -6.48 2.56
CA HIS A 123 7.23 -6.63 2.00
C HIS A 123 6.20 -5.86 2.84
N THR A 124 5.13 -5.40 2.20
CA THR A 124 4.03 -4.67 2.83
C THR A 124 2.69 -5.09 2.24
N SER A 125 1.60 -4.82 2.95
CA SER A 125 0.24 -5.07 2.46
C SER A 125 -0.09 -4.18 1.26
N PHE A 126 -0.45 -4.78 0.12
CA PHE A 126 -0.65 -4.05 -1.13
C PHE A 126 -2.01 -3.33 -1.19
N SER A 127 -1.99 -1.99 -1.32
CA SER A 127 -3.20 -1.17 -1.25
C SER A 127 -4.20 -1.41 -2.38
N GLN A 128 -3.71 -1.77 -3.55
CA GLN A 128 -4.53 -2.12 -4.71
C GLN A 128 -5.38 -3.38 -4.43
N ASN A 129 -4.85 -4.35 -3.69
CA ASN A 129 -5.59 -5.56 -3.34
C ASN A 129 -6.74 -5.24 -2.38
N VAL A 130 -6.53 -4.32 -1.44
CA VAL A 130 -7.60 -3.84 -0.54
C VAL A 130 -8.68 -3.09 -1.32
N GLY A 131 -8.29 -2.26 -2.30
CA GLY A 131 -9.23 -1.63 -3.23
C GLY A 131 -10.05 -2.66 -4.01
N LEU A 132 -9.41 -3.70 -4.53
CA LEU A 132 -10.06 -4.77 -5.28
C LEU A 132 -11.11 -5.52 -4.47
N VAL A 133 -10.86 -5.74 -3.17
CA VAL A 133 -11.83 -6.37 -2.26
C VAL A 133 -13.13 -5.54 -2.16
N SER A 134 -13.03 -4.21 -2.16
CA SER A 134 -14.22 -3.34 -2.11
C SER A 134 -15.08 -3.41 -3.38
N VAL A 135 -14.46 -3.67 -4.53
CA VAL A 135 -15.13 -3.76 -5.84
C VAL A 135 -15.70 -5.17 -6.07
N THR A 136 -14.89 -6.20 -5.81
CA THR A 136 -15.25 -7.60 -6.06
C THR A 136 -16.18 -8.17 -5.00
N ARG A 137 -16.19 -7.60 -3.79
CA ARG A 137 -16.90 -8.12 -2.60
C ARG A 137 -16.53 -9.56 -2.23
N VAL A 138 -15.35 -10.02 -2.68
CA VAL A 138 -14.82 -11.34 -2.32
C VAL A 138 -13.85 -11.15 -1.16
N HIS A 139 -14.29 -11.55 0.04
CA HIS A 139 -13.51 -11.43 1.29
C HIS A 139 -12.86 -12.75 1.72
N SER A 140 -12.85 -13.76 0.86
CA SER A 140 -12.34 -15.09 1.18
C SER A 140 -10.81 -15.09 1.26
N ARG A 141 -10.26 -15.50 2.42
CA ARG A 141 -8.81 -15.67 2.62
C ARG A 141 -8.18 -16.68 1.65
N TRP A 142 -8.96 -17.63 1.17
CA TRP A 142 -8.50 -18.67 0.25
C TRP A 142 -8.06 -18.10 -1.11
N VAL A 143 -8.63 -16.96 -1.53
CA VAL A 143 -8.17 -16.27 -2.73
C VAL A 143 -6.72 -15.83 -2.56
N CYS A 144 -6.37 -15.23 -1.41
CA CYS A 144 -5.01 -14.80 -1.12
C CYS A 144 -4.04 -15.97 -1.01
N ILE A 145 -4.45 -17.09 -0.40
CA ILE A 145 -3.62 -18.31 -0.30
C ILE A 145 -3.34 -18.87 -1.69
N SER A 146 -4.37 -19.02 -2.53
CA SER A 146 -4.21 -19.50 -3.91
C SER A 146 -3.32 -18.57 -4.73
N SER A 147 -3.48 -17.25 -4.60
CA SER A 147 -2.59 -16.28 -5.24
C SER A 147 -1.14 -16.44 -4.77
N GLY A 148 -0.91 -16.65 -3.48
CA GLY A 148 0.44 -16.91 -2.94
C GLY A 148 1.07 -18.17 -3.53
N ILE A 149 0.32 -19.27 -3.64
CA ILE A 149 0.80 -20.51 -4.27
C ILE A 149 1.15 -20.28 -5.74
N ILE A 150 0.30 -19.57 -6.49
CA ILE A 150 0.56 -19.22 -7.90
C ILE A 150 1.84 -18.39 -8.02
N LEU A 151 2.05 -17.41 -7.14
CA LEU A 151 3.25 -16.58 -7.15
C LEU A 151 4.51 -17.37 -6.79
N ILE A 152 4.44 -18.32 -5.85
CA ILE A 152 5.56 -19.23 -5.56
C ILE A 152 5.91 -20.04 -6.80
N LEU A 153 4.91 -20.65 -7.46
CA LEU A 153 5.13 -21.42 -8.68
C LEU A 153 5.76 -20.56 -9.79
N PHE A 154 5.30 -19.32 -9.98
CA PHE A 154 5.92 -18.40 -10.94
C PHE A 154 7.33 -17.97 -10.55
N GLY A 155 7.63 -17.81 -9.25
CA GLY A 155 8.98 -17.53 -8.77
C GLY A 155 9.97 -18.66 -9.08
N MET A 156 9.49 -19.89 -9.24
CA MET A 156 10.30 -21.06 -9.61
C MET A 156 10.51 -21.21 -11.12
N VAL A 157 10.07 -20.25 -11.95
CA VAL A 157 10.23 -20.26 -13.41
C VAL A 157 11.22 -19.14 -13.83
N PRO A 158 12.54 -19.42 -13.94
CA PRO A 158 13.55 -18.42 -14.30
C PRO A 158 13.29 -17.70 -15.61
N LYS A 159 12.64 -18.35 -16.59
CA LYS A 159 12.23 -17.70 -17.83
C LYS A 159 11.35 -16.48 -17.61
N MET A 160 10.46 -16.53 -16.61
CA MET A 160 9.64 -15.38 -16.26
C MET A 160 10.50 -14.24 -15.70
N ALA A 161 11.54 -14.54 -14.93
CA ALA A 161 12.47 -13.54 -14.42
C ALA A 161 13.24 -12.85 -15.56
N VAL A 162 13.71 -13.61 -16.57
CA VAL A 162 14.35 -13.04 -17.76
C VAL A 162 13.39 -12.14 -18.53
N LEU A 163 12.16 -12.62 -18.80
CA LEU A 163 11.14 -11.82 -19.50
C LEU A 163 10.82 -10.51 -18.78
N VAL A 164 10.66 -10.56 -17.45
CA VAL A 164 10.39 -9.36 -16.63
C VAL A 164 11.59 -8.42 -16.60
N ALA A 165 12.82 -8.95 -16.52
CA ALA A 165 14.05 -8.15 -16.57
C ALA A 165 14.26 -7.48 -17.94
N SER A 166 13.73 -8.07 -19.02
CA SER A 166 13.77 -7.52 -20.37
C SER A 166 12.76 -6.39 -20.60
N ILE A 167 11.87 -6.07 -19.64
CA ILE A 167 10.91 -4.98 -19.78
C ILE A 167 11.64 -3.63 -19.73
N PRO A 168 11.54 -2.78 -20.76
CA PRO A 168 12.24 -1.50 -20.77
C PRO A 168 11.77 -0.54 -19.68
N GLN A 169 12.68 0.27 -19.16
CA GLN A 169 12.41 1.22 -18.07
C GLN A 169 11.30 2.22 -18.40
N PHE A 170 11.19 2.65 -19.66
CA PHE A 170 10.13 3.58 -20.08
C PHE A 170 8.72 2.94 -20.07
N VAL A 171 8.61 1.62 -20.24
CA VAL A 171 7.35 0.88 -20.06
C VAL A 171 6.98 0.87 -18.58
N LEU A 172 7.95 0.54 -17.72
CA LEU A 172 7.79 0.54 -16.27
C LEU A 172 7.47 1.94 -15.74
N GLY A 173 8.04 3.01 -16.30
CA GLY A 173 7.73 4.39 -15.92
C GLY A 173 6.25 4.74 -16.12
N GLY A 174 5.66 4.32 -17.25
CA GLY A 174 4.23 4.54 -17.52
C GLY A 174 3.31 3.78 -16.57
N ALA A 175 3.65 2.54 -16.20
CA ALA A 175 2.93 1.78 -15.19
C ALA A 175 3.17 2.31 -13.77
N GLY A 176 4.41 2.70 -13.47
CA GLY A 176 4.87 3.25 -12.20
C GLY A 176 4.12 4.53 -11.84
N LEU A 177 3.87 5.42 -12.81
CA LEU A 177 3.10 6.64 -12.56
C LEU A 177 1.68 6.34 -12.02
N VAL A 178 1.04 5.29 -12.54
CA VAL A 178 -0.27 4.84 -12.02
C VAL A 178 -0.12 4.22 -10.64
N MET A 179 0.85 3.34 -10.44
CA MET A 179 1.05 2.64 -9.16
C MET A 179 1.40 3.61 -8.03
N PHE A 180 2.41 4.46 -8.21
CA PHE A 180 2.81 5.46 -7.22
C PHE A 180 1.75 6.54 -7.03
N GLY A 181 1.04 6.95 -8.10
CA GLY A 181 -0.08 7.88 -8.00
C GLY A 181 -1.23 7.32 -7.14
N MET A 182 -1.54 6.03 -7.26
CA MET A 182 -2.55 5.36 -6.43
C MET A 182 -2.15 5.25 -4.96
N VAL A 183 -0.85 5.03 -4.68
CA VAL A 183 -0.32 5.06 -3.30
C VAL A 183 -0.51 6.46 -2.70
N LEU A 184 -0.14 7.52 -3.43
CA LEU A 184 -0.37 8.91 -3.00
C LEU A 184 -1.86 9.18 -2.74
N ALA A 185 -2.75 8.79 -3.66
CA ALA A 185 -4.19 8.97 -3.52
C ALA A 185 -4.76 8.24 -2.29
N THR A 186 -4.24 7.04 -1.99
CA THR A 186 -4.61 6.28 -0.79
C THR A 186 -4.15 7.01 0.47
N GLY A 187 -2.94 7.58 0.47
CA GLY A 187 -2.44 8.44 1.55
C GLY A 187 -3.36 9.65 1.79
N ILE A 188 -3.77 10.35 0.73
CA ILE A 188 -4.73 11.47 0.82
C ILE A 188 -6.07 11.02 1.43
N ARG A 189 -6.58 9.85 1.03
CA ARG A 189 -7.82 9.28 1.58
C ARG A 189 -7.71 8.91 3.07
N ILE A 190 -6.53 8.51 3.53
CA ILE A 190 -6.28 8.29 4.97
C ILE A 190 -6.28 9.64 5.69
N LEU A 191 -5.54 10.63 5.17
CA LEU A 191 -5.46 11.98 5.73
C LEU A 191 -6.82 12.68 5.77
N SER A 192 -7.72 12.43 4.82
CA SER A 192 -9.07 13.02 4.80
C SER A 192 -9.96 12.57 5.96
N ARG A 193 -9.55 11.53 6.71
CA ARG A 193 -10.27 11.04 7.91
C ARG A 193 -9.90 11.82 9.17
N CYS A 194 -8.81 12.58 9.14
CA CYS A 194 -8.41 13.40 10.28
C CYS A 194 -9.39 14.56 10.49
N ASN A 195 -9.66 14.90 11.75
CA ASN A 195 -10.52 16.03 12.08
C ASN A 195 -9.74 17.34 11.94
N TYR A 196 -9.97 18.07 10.84
CA TYR A 196 -9.39 19.40 10.60
C TYR A 196 -10.30 20.57 11.03
N THR A 197 -11.59 20.31 11.31
CA THR A 197 -12.57 21.35 11.60
C THR A 197 -12.57 21.73 13.08
N THR A 198 -12.52 20.73 13.96
CA THR A 198 -12.50 20.93 15.41
C THR A 198 -11.08 21.12 15.95
N ASN A 199 -10.10 20.42 15.36
CA ASN A 199 -8.71 20.52 15.77
C ASN A 199 -7.85 21.15 14.66
N ARG A 200 -7.66 22.47 14.76
CA ARG A 200 -6.83 23.25 13.83
C ARG A 200 -5.37 22.80 13.78
N TYR A 201 -4.85 22.18 14.84
CA TYR A 201 -3.44 21.75 14.90
C TYR A 201 -3.15 20.62 13.92
N ASN A 202 -4.14 19.76 13.62
CA ASN A 202 -4.00 18.68 12.66
C ASN A 202 -3.61 19.17 11.27
N LEU A 203 -4.11 20.34 10.85
CA LEU A 203 -3.75 20.93 9.56
C LEU A 203 -2.27 21.36 9.53
N TYR A 204 -1.78 21.98 10.62
CA TYR A 204 -0.36 22.35 10.75
C TYR A 204 0.55 21.12 10.77
N ILE A 205 0.18 20.09 11.54
CA ILE A 205 0.94 18.84 11.62
C ILE A 205 1.13 18.24 10.22
N VAL A 206 0.04 18.13 9.44
CA VAL A 206 0.09 17.57 8.08
C VAL A 206 0.91 18.45 7.13
N ALA A 207 0.66 19.76 7.10
CA ALA A 207 1.33 20.68 6.19
C ALA A 207 2.85 20.72 6.41
N ILE A 208 3.29 20.86 7.67
CA ILE A 208 4.71 20.93 8.02
C ILE A 208 5.39 19.59 7.74
N SER A 209 4.76 18.48 8.12
CA SER A 209 5.36 17.15 7.94
C SER A 209 5.51 16.77 6.47
N LEU A 210 4.55 17.14 5.61
CA LEU A 210 4.70 16.97 4.17
C LEU A 210 5.84 17.84 3.62
N GLY A 211 5.94 19.11 4.03
CA GLY A 211 7.02 20.00 3.61
C GLY A 211 8.41 19.47 4.00
N VAL A 212 8.55 19.07 5.27
CA VAL A 212 9.79 18.47 5.81
C VAL A 212 10.13 17.17 5.07
N GLY A 213 9.15 16.31 4.82
CA GLY A 213 9.34 15.06 4.08
C GLY A 213 9.73 15.24 2.61
N MET A 214 9.24 16.30 1.96
CA MET A 214 9.60 16.61 0.57
C MET A 214 10.97 17.30 0.45
N THR A 215 11.53 17.79 1.55
CA THR A 215 12.76 18.58 1.54
C THR A 215 13.95 17.87 0.86
N PRO A 216 14.26 16.58 1.13
CA PRO A 216 15.36 15.90 0.46
C PRO A 216 15.18 15.76 -1.06
N THR A 217 13.93 15.71 -1.52
CA THR A 217 13.58 15.60 -2.94
C THR A 217 13.65 16.96 -3.64
N LEU A 218 13.36 18.04 -2.92
CA LEU A 218 13.38 19.41 -3.45
C LEU A 218 14.77 20.05 -3.40
N SER A 219 15.60 19.66 -2.43
CA SER A 219 16.96 20.16 -2.26
C SER A 219 17.86 19.08 -1.64
N HIS A 220 18.78 18.56 -2.45
CA HIS A 220 19.75 17.57 -2.01
C HIS A 220 20.75 18.12 -0.97
N ASP A 221 21.07 19.42 -1.04
CA ASP A 221 22.08 20.05 -0.19
C ASP A 221 21.54 20.60 1.13
N PHE A 222 20.21 20.51 1.37
CA PHE A 222 19.58 21.12 2.54
C PHE A 222 20.19 20.64 3.88
N PHE A 223 20.58 19.36 3.95
CA PHE A 223 21.17 18.74 5.13
C PHE A 223 22.70 18.58 5.07
N SER A 224 23.35 19.19 4.08
CA SER A 224 24.80 19.05 3.83
C SER A 224 25.70 19.48 5.00
N LYS A 225 25.22 20.38 5.87
CA LYS A 225 25.95 20.87 7.05
C LYS A 225 25.78 20.01 8.31
N LEU A 226 24.92 18.99 8.26
CA LEU A 226 24.70 18.09 9.40
C LEU A 226 25.70 16.91 9.39
N PRO A 227 25.91 16.24 10.53
CA PRO A 227 26.84 15.13 10.63
C PRO A 227 26.56 14.03 9.59
N ALA A 228 27.63 13.53 8.94
CA ALA A 228 27.53 12.51 7.90
C ALA A 228 26.79 11.23 8.35
N VAL A 229 26.90 10.90 9.64
CA VAL A 229 26.21 9.75 10.27
C VAL A 229 24.69 9.84 10.15
N LEU A 230 24.13 11.05 10.05
CA LEU A 230 22.68 11.26 9.92
C LEU A 230 22.20 11.32 8.47
N GLN A 231 23.09 11.40 7.47
CA GLN A 231 22.70 11.54 6.07
C GLN A 231 21.77 10.42 5.55
N PRO A 232 21.98 9.12 5.87
CA PRO A 232 21.06 8.06 5.43
C PRO A 232 19.62 8.27 5.93
N LEU A 233 19.51 8.82 7.13
CA LEU A 233 18.24 9.14 7.79
C LEU A 233 17.63 10.42 7.20
N LEU A 234 18.43 11.48 7.08
CA LEU A 234 17.99 12.79 6.60
C LEU A 234 17.65 12.81 5.10
N HIS A 235 18.20 11.90 4.29
CA HIS A 235 17.81 11.76 2.89
C HIS A 235 16.53 10.93 2.69
N SER A 236 16.00 10.31 3.75
CA SER A 236 14.73 9.58 3.69
C SER A 236 13.56 10.51 3.95
N GLY A 237 12.92 10.99 2.87
CA GLY A 237 11.75 11.87 2.97
C GLY A 237 10.58 11.27 3.75
N ILE A 238 10.38 9.95 3.64
CA ILE A 238 9.30 9.25 4.36
C ILE A 238 9.58 9.22 5.87
N MET A 239 10.83 9.00 6.27
CA MET A 239 11.22 9.03 7.68
C MET A 239 11.06 10.43 8.26
N LEU A 240 11.55 11.45 7.54
CA LEU A 240 11.42 12.85 7.96
C LEU A 240 9.96 13.28 8.12
N ALA A 241 9.09 12.92 7.17
CA ALA A 241 7.65 13.17 7.27
C ALA A 241 7.05 12.50 8.51
N THR A 242 7.38 11.23 8.74
CA THR A 242 6.83 10.44 9.84
C THR A 242 7.29 10.99 11.20
N LEU A 243 8.59 11.24 11.35
CA LEU A 243 9.14 11.78 12.59
C LEU A 243 8.58 13.16 12.90
N SER A 244 8.53 14.05 11.90
CA SER A 244 7.89 15.36 12.03
C SER A 244 6.43 15.22 12.46
N ALA A 245 5.66 14.34 11.81
CA ALA A 245 4.24 14.15 12.12
C ALA A 245 4.03 13.65 13.55
N VAL A 246 4.81 12.68 14.00
CA VAL A 246 4.73 12.13 15.37
C VAL A 246 5.12 13.20 16.40
N VAL A 247 6.26 13.88 16.21
CA VAL A 247 6.75 14.89 17.14
C VAL A 247 5.76 16.06 17.24
N LEU A 248 5.28 16.58 16.11
CA LEU A 248 4.30 17.67 16.10
C LEU A 248 2.95 17.24 16.69
N ASN A 249 2.52 16.01 16.43
CA ASN A 249 1.29 15.49 17.02
C ASN A 249 1.40 15.37 18.55
N VAL A 250 2.52 14.85 19.06
CA VAL A 250 2.77 14.80 20.51
C VAL A 250 2.86 16.21 21.10
N PHE A 251 3.49 17.16 20.40
CA PHE A 251 3.63 18.54 20.86
C PHE A 251 2.29 19.28 20.93
N PHE A 252 1.47 19.22 19.88
CA PHE A 252 0.20 19.97 19.83
C PHE A 252 -0.97 19.25 20.50
N ASN A 253 -1.10 17.94 20.31
CA ASN A 253 -2.24 17.16 20.78
C ASN A 253 -1.93 16.40 22.08
N GLY A 254 -0.68 16.39 22.53
CA GLY A 254 -0.24 15.65 23.71
C GLY A 254 -0.21 14.14 23.49
N TYR A 255 0.23 13.42 24.53
CA TYR A 255 0.10 11.97 24.58
C TYR A 255 -1.23 11.61 25.24
N GLN A 256 -2.30 11.49 24.44
CA GLN A 256 -3.56 10.94 24.92
C GLN A 256 -3.60 9.44 24.64
N HIS A 257 -3.80 8.63 25.67
CA HIS A 257 -3.95 7.18 25.54
C HIS A 257 -5.27 6.90 24.81
N HIS A 258 -5.25 6.87 23.48
CA HIS A 258 -6.41 6.64 22.64
C HIS A 258 -6.83 5.16 22.69
N ALA A 259 -7.53 4.79 23.76
CA ALA A 259 -8.26 3.51 23.84
C ALA A 259 -9.50 3.48 22.91
N ASP A 260 -9.88 4.62 22.30
CA ASP A 260 -11.19 4.80 21.68
C ASP A 260 -11.21 4.96 20.14
N LEU A 261 -10.07 4.81 19.43
CA LEU A 261 -10.06 4.80 17.95
C LEU A 261 -10.87 3.64 17.34
N VAL A 262 -11.31 2.65 18.15
CA VAL A 262 -12.19 1.54 17.73
C VAL A 262 -13.68 1.89 17.90
N LYS A 263 -14.04 2.98 18.60
CA LYS A 263 -15.45 3.27 18.94
C LYS A 263 -16.19 4.20 17.98
N GLU A 264 -15.51 5.03 17.18
CA GLU A 264 -16.19 6.09 16.40
C GLU A 264 -16.29 5.87 14.88
N SER A 265 -16.10 4.66 14.35
CA SER A 265 -16.33 4.41 12.91
C SER A 265 -17.77 4.06 12.53
N VAL A 266 -18.70 3.97 13.51
CA VAL A 266 -20.14 3.96 13.24
C VAL A 266 -20.80 4.79 14.31
N SER A 267 -21.17 6.02 13.96
CA SER A 267 -22.10 6.82 14.74
C SER A 267 -23.38 6.00 14.95
N ASP A 268 -23.57 5.46 16.15
CA ASP A 268 -24.79 4.78 16.59
C ASP A 268 -26.04 5.69 16.46
N LYS A 269 -25.82 7.00 16.28
CA LYS A 269 -26.87 7.97 15.92
C LYS A 269 -27.37 7.77 14.49
N ASP A 270 -26.51 7.49 13.51
CA ASP A 270 -26.95 7.33 12.11
C ASP A 270 -27.71 6.02 11.87
N LEU A 271 -27.34 4.96 12.61
CA LEU A 271 -28.09 3.69 12.59
C LEU A 271 -29.48 3.89 13.22
N LYS A 272 -29.57 4.55 14.38
CA LYS A 272 -30.86 4.83 15.04
C LYS A 272 -31.75 5.76 14.20
N VAL A 273 -31.20 6.80 13.60
CA VAL A 273 -31.96 7.74 12.75
C VAL A 273 -32.47 7.05 11.49
N ARG A 274 -31.67 6.20 10.83
CA ARG A 274 -32.14 5.39 9.69
C ARG A 274 -33.24 4.43 10.08
N THR A 275 -33.09 3.69 11.18
CA THR A 275 -34.11 2.73 11.63
C THR A 275 -35.43 3.42 12.00
N VAL A 276 -35.38 4.57 12.69
CA VAL A 276 -36.58 5.34 13.06
C VAL A 276 -37.25 5.93 11.81
N ARG A 277 -36.48 6.50 10.88
CA ARG A 277 -37.04 7.07 9.64
C ARG A 277 -37.67 5.99 8.75
N MET A 278 -37.04 4.81 8.69
CA MET A 278 -37.54 3.66 7.93
C MET A 278 -38.79 3.06 8.59
N TRP A 279 -38.83 2.99 9.93
CA TRP A 279 -40.02 2.58 10.68
C TRP A 279 -41.21 3.54 10.49
N LEU A 280 -40.97 4.85 10.50
CA LEU A 280 -42.00 5.86 10.23
C LEU A 280 -42.52 5.78 8.79
N LEU A 281 -41.65 5.50 7.81
CA LEU A 281 -42.03 5.28 6.42
C LEU A 281 -42.89 4.02 6.26
N MET A 282 -42.48 2.90 6.86
CA MET A 282 -43.26 1.66 6.83
C MET A 282 -44.62 1.82 7.53
N ARG A 283 -44.69 2.61 8.62
CA ARG A 283 -45.94 2.92 9.30
C ARG A 283 -46.87 3.82 8.47
N LYS A 284 -46.33 4.76 7.68
CA LYS A 284 -47.11 5.54 6.72
C LYS A 284 -47.64 4.69 5.56
N LEU A 285 -46.83 3.77 5.04
CA LEU A 285 -47.25 2.86 3.97
C LEU A 285 -48.37 1.92 4.43
N LYS A 286 -48.24 1.30 5.61
CA LYS A 286 -49.31 0.49 6.21
C LYS A 286 -50.61 1.26 6.47
N LYS A 287 -50.52 2.56 6.78
CA LYS A 287 -51.70 3.40 7.01
C LYS A 287 -52.42 3.76 5.70
N ASN A 288 -51.70 3.85 4.59
CA ASN A 288 -52.29 4.08 3.27
C ASN A 288 -52.85 2.80 2.64
N GLU A 289 -52.36 1.61 3.02
CA GLU A 289 -52.91 0.32 2.56
C GLU A 289 -54.20 -0.12 3.29
N HIS A 290 -54.62 0.55 4.36
CA HIS A 290 -55.85 0.24 5.12
C HIS A 290 -56.81 1.44 5.17
N GLY A 291 -56.71 2.31 4.17
CA GLY A 291 -57.50 3.53 4.04
C GLY A 291 -58.22 3.63 2.70
N GLU A 292 -58.88 2.55 2.28
CA GLU A 292 -60.12 2.52 1.50
C GLU A 292 -60.99 1.37 2.04
#